data_AF-A0A846P9X1-F1
#
_entry.id   AF-A0A846P9X1-F1
#
_cell.length_a   1.000
_cell.length_b   1.000
_cell.length_c   1.000
_cell.angle_alpha   90.00
_cell.angle_beta   90.00
_cell.angle_gamma   90.00
#
_symmetry.space_group_name_H-M   'P 1'
#
loop_
_entity.id
_entity.type
_entity.pdbx_description
1 polymer ?
#
loop_
_entity_poly.entity_id
_entity_poly.type
_entity_poly.pdbx_seq_one_letter_code
_entity_poly.pdbx_strand_id
1 'polypeptide(L)'
;MKSSAILLVFLFAACAQVPKQSVELSATVGRDITEMYRAHRELAGILFDRMKKDVNEFVDDVYAPYQISKLLEEDYEDFQSGDGASLFAALDAAIKQPDNSIVQREAVDFMDAFVELVREEVESYRTERLKPVIEQEQEVLSSIDRSYFQIHYANSIVTGHLSSIVKVHDAQESILNEFGLQGVRKEIGEKLASTSNEIARFVEEAKKVKWKTEEMHEKIKKLTEELDKVIGRFREESDEE
;
A
#
# COMPACT_ATOMS: atom_id res chain seq x y z
N MET A 1 -28.25 -41.40 -63.85
CA MET A 1 -27.89 -41.01 -62.47
C MET A 1 -26.49 -40.44 -62.46
N LYS A 2 -26.34 -39.16 -62.84
CA LYS A 2 -25.06 -38.44 -62.97
C LYS A 2 -25.24 -37.03 -62.41
N SER A 3 -25.49 -36.90 -61.11
CA SER A 3 -25.63 -35.56 -60.49
C SER A 3 -25.16 -35.44 -59.04
N SER A 4 -24.63 -36.48 -58.41
CA SER A 4 -24.26 -36.43 -56.98
C SER A 4 -22.77 -36.21 -56.68
N ALA A 5 -21.90 -36.05 -57.69
CA ALA A 5 -20.45 -35.99 -57.48
C ALA A 5 -19.84 -34.57 -57.44
N ILE A 6 -20.61 -33.52 -57.76
CA ILE A 6 -20.07 -32.15 -57.92
C ILE A 6 -20.20 -31.30 -56.64
N LEU A 7 -20.98 -31.74 -55.64
CA LEU A 7 -21.23 -30.94 -54.42
C LEU A 7 -20.14 -31.09 -53.34
N LEU A 8 -19.19 -32.03 -53.46
CA LEU A 8 -18.20 -32.30 -52.41
C LEU A 8 -16.88 -31.52 -52.55
N VAL A 9 -16.67 -30.78 -53.65
CA VAL A 9 -15.38 -30.13 -53.96
C VAL A 9 -15.28 -28.69 -53.44
N PHE A 10 -16.39 -28.07 -53.02
CA PHE A 10 -16.40 -26.67 -52.54
C PHE A 10 -16.19 -26.51 -51.03
N LEU A 11 -16.05 -27.58 -50.25
CA LEU A 11 -15.88 -27.50 -48.79
C LEU A 11 -14.42 -27.29 -48.32
N PHE A 12 -13.43 -27.30 -49.21
CA PHE A 12 -12.01 -27.17 -48.85
C PHE A 12 -11.37 -25.82 -49.19
N ALA A 13 -12.11 -24.87 -49.81
CA ALA A 13 -11.58 -23.55 -50.16
C ALA A 13 -11.79 -22.47 -49.08
N ALA A 14 -12.40 -22.83 -47.95
CA ALA A 14 -12.56 -21.92 -46.80
C ALA A 14 -11.36 -21.95 -45.84
N CYS A 15 -10.16 -22.27 -46.34
CA CYS A 15 -8.91 -21.99 -45.63
C CYS A 15 -8.75 -20.46 -45.55
N ALA A 16 -9.27 -19.89 -44.48
CA ALA A 16 -9.38 -18.46 -44.26
C ALA A 16 -8.00 -17.79 -44.39
N GLN A 17 -7.83 -16.99 -45.46
CA GLN A 17 -6.69 -16.11 -45.62
C GLN A 17 -6.76 -15.05 -44.50
N VAL A 18 -5.80 -15.08 -43.56
CA VAL A 18 -5.74 -14.10 -42.47
C VAL A 18 -5.63 -12.69 -43.05
N PRO A 19 -6.59 -11.80 -42.79
CA PRO A 19 -6.57 -10.44 -43.32
C PRO A 19 -5.44 -9.60 -42.69
N LYS A 20 -4.86 -8.67 -43.45
CA LYS A 20 -3.88 -7.70 -42.90
C LYS A 20 -4.43 -6.89 -41.73
N GLN A 21 -5.75 -6.68 -41.72
CA GLN A 21 -6.52 -6.03 -40.67
C GLN A 21 -6.37 -6.74 -39.32
N SER A 22 -6.19 -8.07 -39.29
CA SER A 22 -5.98 -8.82 -38.05
C SER A 22 -4.63 -8.50 -37.40
N VAL A 23 -3.59 -8.27 -38.21
CA VAL A 23 -2.26 -7.86 -37.73
C VAL A 23 -2.33 -6.45 -37.13
N GLU A 24 -3.01 -5.52 -37.82
CA GLU A 24 -3.20 -4.14 -37.36
C GLU A 24 -4.03 -4.07 -36.07
N LEU A 25 -5.07 -4.90 -35.95
CA LEU A 25 -5.87 -5.02 -34.74
C LEU A 25 -5.04 -5.54 -33.57
N SER A 26 -4.25 -6.61 -33.76
CA SER A 26 -3.39 -7.16 -32.69
C SER A 26 -2.28 -6.19 -32.27
N ALA A 27 -1.72 -5.42 -33.22
CA ALA A 27 -0.79 -4.34 -32.90
C ALA A 27 -1.46 -3.19 -32.11
N THR A 28 -2.73 -2.90 -32.40
CA THR A 28 -3.52 -1.91 -31.66
C THR A 28 -3.82 -2.39 -30.24
N VAL A 29 -4.24 -3.66 -30.08
CA VAL A 29 -4.40 -4.28 -28.77
C VAL A 29 -3.12 -4.21 -27.94
N GLY A 30 -1.95 -4.44 -28.53
CA GLY A 30 -0.65 -4.29 -27.84
C GLY A 30 -0.39 -2.88 -27.31
N ARG A 31 -0.75 -1.85 -28.07
CA ARG A 31 -0.67 -0.45 -27.63
C ARG A 31 -1.65 -0.17 -26.50
N ASP A 32 -2.89 -0.64 -26.62
CA ASP A 32 -3.93 -0.45 -25.59
C ASP A 32 -3.55 -1.16 -24.28
N ILE A 33 -2.97 -2.36 -24.33
CA ILE A 33 -2.41 -3.08 -23.17
C ILE A 33 -1.35 -2.22 -22.46
N THR A 34 -0.51 -1.51 -23.22
CA THR A 34 0.54 -0.64 -22.66
C THR A 34 -0.05 0.59 -21.96
N GLU A 35 -1.09 1.20 -22.52
CA GLU A 35 -1.76 2.34 -21.88
C GLU A 35 -2.54 1.90 -20.63
N MET A 36 -3.22 0.75 -20.69
CA MET A 36 -3.91 0.16 -19.54
C MET A 36 -2.93 -0.19 -18.41
N TYR A 37 -1.75 -0.73 -18.74
CA TYR A 37 -0.68 -0.98 -17.78
C TYR A 37 -0.32 0.30 -17.01
N ARG A 38 -0.03 1.39 -17.73
CA ARG A 38 0.33 2.67 -17.12
C ARG A 38 -0.77 3.19 -16.22
N ALA A 39 -2.02 3.21 -16.72
CA ALA A 39 -3.16 3.71 -15.97
C ALA A 39 -3.43 2.91 -14.68
N HIS A 40 -3.37 1.57 -14.74
CA HIS A 40 -3.58 0.74 -13.57
C HIS A 40 -2.45 0.87 -12.55
N ARG A 41 -1.20 0.95 -13.02
CA ARG A 41 -0.04 1.16 -12.15
C ARG A 41 -0.08 2.51 -11.47
N GLU A 42 -0.46 3.56 -12.19
CA GLU A 42 -0.63 4.92 -11.65
C GLU A 42 -1.77 4.98 -10.63
N LEU A 43 -2.93 4.37 -10.93
CA LEU A 43 -4.05 4.30 -10.00
C LEU A 43 -3.68 3.60 -8.69
N ALA A 44 -2.95 2.48 -8.77
CA ALA A 44 -2.45 1.79 -7.59
C ALA A 44 -1.51 2.70 -6.77
N GLY A 45 -0.56 3.37 -7.43
CA GLY A 45 0.35 4.32 -6.77
C GLY A 45 -0.40 5.43 -6.03
N ILE A 46 -1.37 6.09 -6.68
CA ILE A 46 -2.20 7.13 -6.06
C ILE A 46 -2.92 6.61 -4.80
N LEU A 47 -3.44 5.37 -4.87
CA LEU A 47 -4.14 4.76 -3.75
C LEU A 47 -3.20 4.51 -2.56
N PHE A 48 -2.02 3.95 -2.80
CA PHE A 48 -1.03 3.72 -1.75
C PHE A 48 -0.45 5.02 -1.18
N ASP A 49 -0.21 6.03 -2.01
CA ASP A 49 0.21 7.36 -1.56
C ASP A 49 -0.82 7.99 -0.63
N ARG A 50 -2.11 7.83 -0.93
CA ARG A 50 -3.18 8.26 -0.03
C ARG A 50 -3.15 7.49 1.29
N MET A 51 -3.03 6.17 1.27
CA MET A 51 -2.98 5.37 2.50
C MET A 51 -1.77 5.74 3.37
N LYS A 52 -0.59 5.90 2.78
CA LYS A 52 0.63 6.37 3.48
C LYS A 52 0.40 7.75 4.10
N LYS A 53 -0.25 8.66 3.36
CA LYS A 53 -0.59 9.99 3.87
C LYS A 53 -1.54 9.90 5.08
N ASP A 54 -2.60 9.10 4.98
CA ASP A 54 -3.58 8.96 6.07
C ASP A 54 -2.92 8.38 7.34
N VAL A 55 -2.03 7.39 7.20
CA VAL A 55 -1.23 6.87 8.33
C VAL A 55 -0.35 7.96 8.93
N ASN A 56 0.35 8.74 8.12
CA ASN A 56 1.18 9.84 8.63
C ASN A 56 0.36 10.90 9.36
N GLU A 57 -0.80 11.27 8.84
CA GLU A 57 -1.70 12.21 9.50
C GLU A 57 -2.21 11.68 10.85
N PHE A 58 -2.48 10.38 10.98
CA PHE A 58 -2.81 9.79 12.27
C PHE A 58 -1.64 9.90 13.26
N VAL A 59 -0.43 9.57 12.82
CA VAL A 59 0.75 9.64 13.67
C VAL A 59 0.99 11.07 14.17
N ASP A 60 0.91 12.04 13.26
CA ASP A 60 1.23 13.43 13.56
C ASP A 60 0.15 14.11 14.40
N ASP A 61 -1.12 13.93 14.03
CA ASP A 61 -2.23 14.69 14.62
C ASP A 61 -2.86 14.00 15.83
N VAL A 62 -2.61 12.70 16.04
CA VAL A 62 -3.27 11.90 17.08
C VAL A 62 -2.25 11.20 17.98
N TYR A 63 -1.36 10.38 17.41
CA TYR A 63 -0.46 9.55 18.20
C TYR A 63 0.62 10.38 18.91
N ALA A 64 1.28 11.31 18.22
CA ALA A 64 2.34 12.13 18.81
C ALA A 64 1.83 13.00 19.98
N PRO A 65 0.70 13.74 19.87
CA PRO A 65 0.13 14.47 21.00
C PRO A 65 -0.21 13.57 22.20
N TYR A 66 -0.72 12.35 21.93
CA TYR A 66 -0.98 11.37 22.96
C TYR A 66 0.29 10.88 23.65
N GLN A 67 1.32 10.54 22.88
CA GLN A 67 2.57 10.03 23.44
C GLN A 67 3.27 11.08 24.29
N ILE A 68 3.27 12.34 23.84
CA ILE A 68 3.74 13.49 24.64
C ILE A 68 2.96 13.57 25.96
N SER A 69 1.62 13.50 25.90
CA SER A 69 0.78 13.61 27.10
C SER A 69 1.06 12.47 28.08
N LYS A 70 1.19 11.24 27.56
CA LYS A 70 1.48 10.04 28.34
C LYS A 70 2.84 10.13 29.04
N LEU A 71 3.89 10.47 28.29
CA LEU A 71 5.25 10.58 28.85
C LEU A 71 5.36 11.73 29.88
N LEU A 72 4.65 12.84 29.66
CA LEU A 72 4.59 13.92 30.66
C LEU A 72 3.84 13.49 31.94
N GLU A 73 2.79 12.68 31.82
CA GLU A 73 2.07 12.14 32.98
C GLU A 73 2.98 11.18 33.77
N GLU A 74 3.68 10.28 33.09
CA GLU A 74 4.67 9.37 33.69
C GLU A 74 5.80 10.15 34.39
N ASP A 75 6.41 11.14 33.71
CA ASP A 75 7.47 11.99 34.28
C ASP A 75 6.99 12.79 35.51
N TYR A 76 5.73 13.22 35.51
CA TYR A 76 5.13 13.94 36.63
C TYR A 76 4.90 13.04 37.85
N GLU A 77 4.49 11.79 37.64
CA GLU A 77 4.35 10.80 38.71
C GLU A 77 5.72 10.50 39.36
N ASP A 78 6.78 10.36 38.55
CA ASP A 78 8.14 10.17 39.03
C ASP A 78 8.59 11.35 39.89
N PHE A 79 8.34 12.59 39.45
CA PHE A 79 8.58 13.80 40.23
C PHE A 79 7.83 13.79 41.58
N GLN A 80 6.54 13.42 41.59
CA GLN A 80 5.76 13.34 42.84
C GLN A 80 6.30 12.28 43.81
N SER A 81 6.83 11.18 43.28
CA SER A 81 7.40 10.09 44.08
C SER A 81 8.74 10.46 44.74
N GLY A 82 9.33 11.59 44.34
CA GLY A 82 10.63 12.06 44.82
C GLY A 82 11.80 11.53 43.99
N ASP A 83 11.55 10.99 42.79
CA ASP A 83 12.61 10.68 41.84
C ASP A 83 13.17 11.99 41.27
N GLY A 84 14.47 12.18 41.46
CA GLY A 84 15.18 13.37 40.99
C GLY A 84 15.55 13.33 39.51
N ALA A 85 15.36 12.19 38.83
CA ALA A 85 15.72 11.99 37.43
C ALA A 85 14.54 12.21 36.46
N SER A 86 13.74 13.26 36.68
CA SER A 86 12.59 13.63 35.83
C SER A 86 12.76 15.04 35.25
N LEU A 87 12.13 15.29 34.10
CA LEU A 87 12.04 16.62 33.49
C LEU A 87 11.38 17.62 34.46
N PHE A 88 10.31 17.22 35.15
CA PHE A 88 9.66 18.07 36.16
C PHE A 88 10.58 18.40 37.34
N ALA A 89 11.42 17.46 37.81
CA ALA A 89 12.41 17.74 38.85
C ALA A 89 13.46 18.76 38.39
N ALA A 90 13.98 18.59 37.16
CA ALA A 90 14.99 19.48 36.59
C ALA A 90 14.42 20.90 36.39
N LEU A 91 13.18 21.02 35.92
CA LEU A 91 12.50 22.30 35.75
C LEU A 91 12.21 22.99 37.10
N ASP A 92 11.73 22.25 38.11
CA ASP A 92 11.51 22.79 39.46
C ASP A 92 12.81 23.31 40.09
N ALA A 93 13.92 22.58 39.91
CA ALA A 93 15.23 23.01 40.37
C ALA A 93 15.70 24.30 39.67
N ALA A 94 15.53 24.39 38.35
CA ALA A 94 15.89 25.57 37.56
C ALA A 94 15.07 26.81 37.96
N ILE A 95 13.77 26.64 38.24
CA ILE A 95 12.91 27.73 38.73
C ILE A 95 13.37 28.24 40.10
N LYS A 96 13.78 27.34 41.00
CA LYS A 96 14.27 27.70 42.34
C LYS A 96 15.66 28.33 42.33
N GLN A 97 16.47 28.07 41.31
CA GLN A 97 17.85 28.54 41.18
C GLN A 97 18.10 29.25 39.83
N PRO A 98 17.47 30.43 39.60
CA PRO A 98 17.52 31.11 38.31
C PRO A 98 18.94 31.57 37.91
N ASP A 99 19.79 31.91 38.90
CA ASP A 99 21.15 32.41 38.65
C ASP A 99 22.20 31.27 38.54
N ASN A 100 21.80 30.01 38.74
CA ASN A 100 22.72 28.88 38.70
C ASN A 100 22.80 28.29 37.28
N SER A 101 23.82 28.69 36.51
CA SER A 101 23.99 28.25 35.12
C SER A 101 24.12 26.74 34.93
N ILE A 102 24.56 26.00 35.95
CA ILE A 102 24.68 24.53 35.88
C ILE A 102 23.27 23.92 35.90
N VAL A 103 22.43 24.35 36.84
CA VAL A 103 21.04 23.87 36.98
C VAL A 103 20.19 24.30 35.79
N GLN A 104 20.40 25.50 35.25
CA GLN A 104 19.72 25.93 34.03
C GLN A 104 20.07 25.04 32.83
N ARG A 105 21.34 24.63 32.70
CA ARG A 105 21.76 23.72 31.62
C ARG A 105 21.17 22.33 31.79
N GLU A 106 21.18 21.80 33.02
CA GLU A 106 20.60 20.49 33.31
C GLU A 106 19.12 20.41 32.91
N ALA A 107 18.33 21.45 33.19
CA ALA A 107 16.94 21.51 32.73
C ALA A 107 16.82 21.47 31.20
N VAL A 108 17.70 22.15 30.47
CA VAL A 108 17.75 22.07 28.99
C VAL A 108 18.14 20.68 28.52
N ASP A 109 19.14 20.05 29.15
CA ASP A 109 19.58 18.70 28.80
C ASP A 109 18.44 17.66 29.00
N PHE A 110 17.65 17.80 30.06
CA PHE A 110 16.45 16.97 30.28
C PHE A 110 15.35 17.26 29.25
N MET A 111 15.14 18.52 28.86
CA MET A 111 14.20 18.87 27.79
C MET A 111 14.60 18.24 26.46
N ASP A 112 15.89 18.30 26.12
CA ASP A 112 16.42 17.68 24.90
C ASP A 112 16.22 16.16 24.95
N ALA A 113 16.58 15.51 26.06
CA ALA A 113 16.38 14.06 26.23
C ALA A 113 14.89 13.66 26.12
N PHE A 114 13.98 14.45 26.70
CA PHE A 114 12.54 14.19 26.60
C PHE A 114 12.03 14.30 25.16
N VAL A 115 12.46 15.34 24.42
CA VAL A 115 12.09 15.50 23.00
C VAL A 115 12.66 14.37 22.15
N GLU A 116 13.88 13.92 22.44
CA GLU A 116 14.48 12.78 21.75
C GLU A 116 13.71 11.48 21.98
N LEU A 117 13.30 11.21 23.23
CA LEU A 117 12.49 10.04 23.58
C LEU A 117 11.14 10.05 22.84
N VAL A 118 10.40 11.17 22.90
CA VAL A 118 9.13 11.33 22.18
C VAL A 118 9.33 11.08 20.68
N ARG A 119 10.37 11.67 20.09
CA ARG A 119 10.65 11.53 18.66
C ARG A 119 10.94 10.07 18.30
N GLU A 120 11.72 9.37 19.10
CA GLU A 120 12.06 7.97 18.87
C GLU A 120 10.81 7.08 18.89
N GLU A 121 9.94 7.24 19.87
CA GLU A 121 8.70 6.46 19.97
C GLU A 121 7.72 6.75 18.83
N VAL A 122 7.55 8.03 18.48
CA VAL A 122 6.68 8.46 17.37
C VAL A 122 7.17 7.92 16.03
N GLU A 123 8.46 8.03 15.74
CA GLU A 123 9.01 7.57 14.46
C GLU A 123 9.13 6.04 14.38
N SER A 124 9.35 5.36 15.51
CA SER A 124 9.27 3.90 15.60
C SER A 124 7.85 3.42 15.24
N TYR A 125 6.84 4.02 15.87
CA TYR A 125 5.44 3.73 15.58
C TYR A 125 5.09 4.01 14.11
N ARG A 126 5.51 5.16 13.57
CA ARG A 126 5.31 5.52 12.15
C ARG A 126 5.87 4.44 11.22
N THR A 127 7.11 4.04 11.47
CA THR A 127 7.83 3.06 10.66
C THR A 127 7.11 1.70 10.70
N GLU A 128 6.71 1.26 11.89
CA GLU A 128 6.00 0.00 12.08
C GLU A 128 4.65 -0.02 11.35
N ARG A 129 3.89 1.08 11.36
CA ARG A 129 2.59 1.17 10.69
C ARG A 129 2.69 1.37 9.19
N LEU A 130 3.70 2.07 8.69
CA LEU A 130 3.89 2.27 7.24
C LEU A 130 4.43 1.01 6.56
N LYS A 131 5.24 0.20 7.24
CA LYS A 131 5.86 -1.01 6.69
C LYS A 131 4.87 -1.91 5.91
N PRO A 132 3.76 -2.38 6.49
CA PRO A 132 2.80 -3.25 5.77
C PRO A 132 2.14 -2.55 4.57
N VAL A 133 1.92 -1.23 4.62
CA VAL A 133 1.39 -0.48 3.48
C VAL A 133 2.39 -0.45 2.32
N ILE A 134 3.69 -0.27 2.64
CA ILE A 134 4.78 -0.26 1.66
C ILE A 134 4.99 -1.66 1.07
N GLU A 135 4.94 -2.71 1.90
CA GLU A 135 5.07 -4.10 1.45
C GLU A 135 3.92 -4.47 0.49
N GLN A 136 2.68 -4.12 0.84
CA GLN A 136 1.52 -4.35 -0.02
C GLN A 136 1.60 -3.55 -1.33
N GLU A 137 2.10 -2.31 -1.29
CA GLU A 137 2.32 -1.49 -2.48
C GLU A 137 3.27 -2.19 -3.46
N GLN A 138 4.40 -2.71 -2.94
CA GLN A 138 5.38 -3.43 -3.75
C GLN A 138 4.78 -4.70 -4.36
N GLU A 139 4.00 -5.46 -3.59
CA GLU A 139 3.34 -6.67 -4.05
C GLU A 139 2.34 -6.38 -5.19
N VAL A 140 1.45 -5.41 -4.98
CA VAL A 140 0.43 -5.03 -5.97
C VAL A 140 1.07 -4.51 -7.25
N LEU A 141 2.06 -3.63 -7.16
CA LEU A 141 2.77 -3.11 -8.33
C LEU A 141 3.49 -4.23 -9.08
N SER A 142 4.13 -5.17 -8.37
CA SER A 142 4.79 -6.33 -8.97
C SER A 142 3.80 -7.27 -9.66
N SER A 143 2.62 -7.46 -9.09
CA SER A 143 1.53 -8.26 -9.67
C SER A 143 0.97 -7.63 -10.95
N ILE A 144 0.80 -6.29 -10.95
CA ILE A 144 0.44 -5.52 -12.15
C ILE A 144 1.52 -5.68 -13.23
N ASP A 145 2.78 -5.45 -12.89
CA ASP A 145 3.91 -5.56 -13.82
C ASP A 145 3.96 -6.97 -14.45
N ARG A 146 3.85 -8.03 -13.64
CA ARG A 146 3.85 -9.42 -14.11
C ARG A 146 2.68 -9.74 -15.03
N SER A 147 1.46 -9.34 -14.65
CA SER A 147 0.24 -9.61 -15.41
C SER A 147 0.27 -8.93 -16.78
N TYR A 148 0.68 -7.66 -16.83
CA TYR A 148 0.76 -6.91 -18.09
C TYR A 148 1.91 -7.38 -18.98
N PHE A 149 3.06 -7.74 -18.41
CA PHE A 149 4.15 -8.36 -19.17
C PHE A 149 3.71 -9.64 -19.88
N GLN A 150 2.99 -10.52 -19.17
CA GLN A 150 2.46 -11.77 -19.73
C GLN A 150 1.47 -11.52 -20.88
N ILE A 151 0.53 -10.59 -20.69
CA ILE A 151 -0.47 -10.24 -21.72
C ILE A 151 0.21 -9.62 -22.94
N HIS A 152 1.16 -8.70 -22.74
CA HIS A 152 1.90 -8.07 -23.83
C HIS A 152 2.76 -9.09 -24.61
N TYR A 153 3.41 -10.01 -23.91
CA TYR A 153 4.18 -11.10 -24.52
C TYR A 153 3.29 -12.03 -25.35
N ALA A 154 2.15 -12.46 -24.81
CA ALA A 154 1.18 -13.27 -25.53
C ALA A 154 0.65 -12.55 -26.78
N ASN A 155 0.31 -11.26 -26.67
CA ASN A 155 -0.11 -10.46 -27.83
C ASN A 155 1.00 -10.30 -28.88
N SER A 156 2.26 -10.23 -28.46
CA SER A 156 3.41 -10.16 -29.38
C SER A 156 3.58 -11.46 -30.17
N ILE A 157 3.36 -12.62 -29.54
CA ILE A 157 3.34 -13.92 -30.22
C ILE A 157 2.19 -13.96 -31.24
N VAL A 158 0.98 -13.56 -30.84
CA VAL A 158 -0.20 -13.52 -31.74
C VAL A 158 0.06 -12.57 -32.91
N THR A 159 0.57 -11.36 -32.66
CA THR A 159 0.93 -10.41 -33.71
C THR A 159 1.99 -10.99 -34.65
N GLY A 160 3.01 -11.65 -34.11
CA GLY A 160 4.05 -12.33 -34.87
C GLY A 160 3.50 -13.45 -35.76
N HIS A 161 2.60 -14.28 -35.21
CA HIS A 161 1.94 -15.35 -35.94
C HIS A 161 1.01 -14.84 -37.04
N LEU A 162 0.19 -13.82 -36.76
CA LEU A 162 -0.65 -13.19 -37.77
C LEU A 162 0.20 -12.56 -38.89
N SER A 163 1.31 -11.91 -38.53
CA SER A 163 2.26 -11.33 -39.46
C SER A 163 2.99 -12.41 -40.29
N SER A 164 3.29 -13.57 -39.69
CA SER A 164 3.93 -14.70 -40.36
C SER A 164 2.95 -15.47 -41.24
N ILE A 165 1.68 -15.67 -40.87
CA ILE A 165 0.66 -16.27 -41.75
C ILE A 165 0.41 -15.38 -42.97
N VAL A 166 0.36 -14.06 -42.77
CA VAL A 166 0.31 -13.09 -43.87
C VAL A 166 1.57 -13.19 -44.76
N LYS A 167 2.68 -13.76 -44.26
CA LYS A 167 3.97 -13.95 -44.94
C LYS A 167 4.35 -15.43 -45.23
N VAL A 168 3.46 -16.41 -45.00
CA VAL A 168 3.58 -17.90 -45.14
C VAL A 168 4.23 -18.68 -43.96
N HIS A 169 3.62 -19.86 -43.61
CA HIS A 169 3.83 -20.94 -42.57
C HIS A 169 5.28 -21.21 -42.05
N ASP A 170 5.61 -21.71 -40.84
CA ASP A 170 4.96 -22.47 -39.72
C ASP A 170 5.77 -22.28 -38.39
N ALA A 171 5.15 -22.42 -37.20
CA ALA A 171 5.87 -22.75 -35.95
C ALA A 171 4.93 -23.35 -34.87
N GLN A 172 5.41 -24.43 -34.22
CA GLN A 172 4.71 -25.30 -33.25
C GLN A 172 4.50 -24.65 -31.86
N GLU A 173 3.46 -25.13 -31.18
CA GLU A 173 2.88 -24.62 -29.94
C GLU A 173 3.50 -25.25 -28.68
N SER A 174 3.76 -24.43 -27.65
CA SER A 174 3.88 -24.91 -26.28
C SER A 174 3.55 -23.81 -25.26
N ILE A 175 2.85 -24.23 -24.21
CA ILE A 175 2.62 -23.61 -22.90
C ILE A 175 1.46 -22.60 -22.81
N LEU A 176 0.24 -23.16 -22.80
CA LEU A 176 -0.98 -22.55 -22.31
C LEU A 176 -1.56 -23.35 -21.12
N ASN A 177 -0.73 -23.74 -20.15
CA ASN A 177 -1.20 -24.54 -19.01
C ASN A 177 -0.78 -24.03 -17.62
N GLU A 178 -0.35 -22.79 -17.48
CA GLU A 178 -0.01 -22.26 -16.15
C GLU A 178 -0.38 -20.78 -16.04
N PHE A 179 -1.68 -20.49 -15.89
CA PHE A 179 -2.15 -19.12 -15.75
C PHE A 179 -3.24 -19.01 -14.69
N GLY A 180 -2.82 -19.05 -13.43
CA GLY A 180 -3.63 -18.75 -12.25
C GLY A 180 -3.84 -17.25 -12.05
N LEU A 181 -4.62 -16.59 -12.92
CA LEU A 181 -4.92 -15.14 -12.80
C LEU A 181 -6.43 -14.81 -12.70
N GLN A 182 -7.24 -15.77 -12.24
CA GLN A 182 -8.70 -15.57 -12.14
C GLN A 182 -9.18 -15.07 -10.77
N GLY A 183 -8.43 -15.23 -9.68
CA GLY A 183 -8.84 -14.78 -8.33
C GLY A 183 -8.44 -13.35 -7.94
N VAL A 184 -7.29 -12.88 -8.42
CA VAL A 184 -6.56 -11.74 -7.85
C VAL A 184 -7.17 -10.35 -8.19
N ARG A 185 -7.96 -10.21 -9.25
CA ARG A 185 -8.28 -8.88 -9.82
C ARG A 185 -9.44 -8.12 -9.18
N LYS A 186 -10.49 -8.81 -8.71
CA LYS A 186 -11.68 -8.13 -8.17
C LYS A 186 -11.61 -8.02 -6.65
N GLU A 187 -11.21 -9.10 -5.99
CA GLU A 187 -11.14 -9.21 -4.54
C GLU A 187 -10.10 -8.25 -3.95
N ILE A 188 -8.89 -8.19 -4.54
CA ILE A 188 -7.84 -7.26 -4.08
C ILE A 188 -8.24 -5.80 -4.31
N GLY A 189 -8.84 -5.47 -5.45
CA GLY A 189 -9.29 -4.10 -5.74
C GLY A 189 -10.39 -3.62 -4.77
N GLU A 190 -11.38 -4.46 -4.49
CA GLU A 190 -12.45 -4.16 -3.54
C GLU A 190 -11.94 -4.07 -2.10
N LYS A 191 -11.01 -4.96 -1.69
CA LYS A 191 -10.36 -4.97 -0.37
C LYS A 191 -9.43 -3.77 -0.16
N LEU A 192 -8.66 -3.38 -1.17
CA LEU A 192 -7.82 -2.17 -1.12
C LEU A 192 -8.66 -0.90 -1.03
N ALA A 193 -9.71 -0.79 -1.84
CA ALA A 193 -10.61 0.36 -1.82
C ALA A 193 -11.37 0.45 -0.48
N SER A 194 -11.83 -0.67 0.08
CA SER A 194 -12.49 -0.67 1.39
C SER A 194 -11.53 -0.29 2.51
N THR A 195 -10.32 -0.85 2.49
CA THR A 195 -9.27 -0.55 3.48
C THR A 195 -8.88 0.92 3.44
N SER A 196 -8.65 1.49 2.25
CA SER A 196 -8.37 2.93 2.10
C SER A 196 -9.51 3.81 2.63
N ASN A 197 -10.77 3.46 2.37
CA ASN A 197 -11.92 4.20 2.89
C ASN A 197 -12.11 4.04 4.41
N GLU A 198 -11.69 2.92 4.97
CA GLU A 198 -11.70 2.69 6.43
C GLU A 198 -10.61 3.48 7.13
N ILE A 199 -9.38 3.49 6.59
CA ILE A 199 -8.28 4.33 7.11
C ILE A 199 -8.70 5.81 7.08
N ALA A 200 -9.22 6.31 5.96
CA ALA A 200 -9.60 7.71 5.83
C ALA A 200 -10.70 8.12 6.85
N ARG A 201 -11.75 7.28 7.00
CA ARG A 201 -12.82 7.55 7.99
C ARG A 201 -12.30 7.52 9.41
N PHE A 202 -11.46 6.54 9.72
CA PHE A 202 -10.82 6.43 11.02
C PHE A 202 -10.00 7.67 11.37
N VAL A 203 -9.14 8.14 10.46
CA VAL A 203 -8.33 9.35 10.66
C VAL A 203 -9.22 10.57 10.90
N GLU A 204 -10.30 10.71 10.13
CA GLU A 204 -11.24 11.81 10.27
C GLU A 204 -11.99 11.79 11.62
N GLU A 205 -12.39 10.60 12.09
CA GLU A 205 -13.03 10.42 13.39
C GLU A 205 -12.06 10.71 14.54
N ALA A 206 -10.83 10.21 14.47
CA ALA A 206 -9.81 10.42 15.48
C ALA A 206 -9.46 11.92 15.65
N LYS A 207 -9.43 12.70 14.56
CA LYS A 207 -9.19 14.15 14.59
C LYS A 207 -10.31 14.95 15.28
N LYS A 208 -11.55 14.44 15.30
CA LYS A 208 -12.73 15.18 15.80
C LYS A 208 -12.94 15.05 17.30
N VAL A 209 -12.32 14.08 17.96
CA VAL A 209 -12.56 13.84 19.39
C VAL A 209 -11.80 14.90 20.21
N LYS A 210 -12.54 15.63 21.05
CA LYS A 210 -11.94 16.44 22.13
C LYS A 210 -11.72 15.54 23.33
N TRP A 211 -10.46 15.23 23.61
CA TRP A 211 -10.08 14.24 24.61
C TRP A 211 -10.09 14.83 26.04
N LYS A 212 -10.69 14.09 26.99
CA LYS A 212 -10.45 14.27 28.42
C LYS A 212 -9.38 13.25 28.84
N THR A 213 -8.42 13.68 29.65
CA THR A 213 -7.20 12.93 30.02
C THR A 213 -7.49 11.52 30.51
N GLU A 214 -8.53 11.31 31.33
CA GLU A 214 -8.81 10.00 31.95
C GLU A 214 -9.32 8.91 30.99
N GLU A 215 -9.88 9.27 29.82
CA GLU A 215 -10.40 8.30 28.83
C GLU A 215 -9.52 8.18 27.58
N MET A 216 -8.48 9.01 27.47
CA MET A 216 -7.68 9.17 26.26
C MET A 216 -6.83 7.92 25.98
N HIS A 217 -6.22 7.35 27.03
CA HIS A 217 -5.40 6.15 26.91
C HIS A 217 -6.19 4.96 26.35
N GLU A 218 -7.36 4.64 26.92
CA GLU A 218 -8.14 3.48 26.49
C GLU A 218 -8.73 3.65 25.09
N LYS A 219 -9.15 4.88 24.74
CA LYS A 219 -9.65 5.17 23.40
C LYS A 219 -8.54 5.10 22.35
N ILE A 220 -7.35 5.65 22.62
CA ILE A 220 -6.23 5.62 21.68
C ILE A 220 -5.65 4.22 21.54
N LYS A 221 -5.66 3.43 22.61
CA LYS A 221 -5.35 2.00 22.54
C LYS A 221 -6.34 1.27 21.62
N LYS A 222 -7.65 1.46 21.79
CA LYS A 222 -8.67 0.89 20.88
C LYS A 222 -8.47 1.34 19.43
N LEU A 223 -8.19 2.64 19.23
CA LEU A 223 -7.92 3.19 17.90
C LEU A 223 -6.68 2.56 17.25
N THR A 224 -5.62 2.35 18.04
CA THR A 224 -4.42 1.64 17.59
C THR A 224 -4.76 0.20 17.21
N GLU A 225 -5.48 -0.53 18.06
CA GLU A 225 -5.91 -1.91 17.77
C GLU A 225 -6.80 -2.01 16.52
N GLU A 226 -7.62 -1.00 16.24
CA GLU A 226 -8.44 -0.93 15.03
C GLU A 226 -7.60 -0.64 13.78
N LEU A 227 -6.66 0.32 13.85
CA LEU A 227 -5.71 0.57 12.78
C LEU A 227 -4.90 -0.69 12.46
N ASP A 228 -4.52 -1.45 13.49
CA ASP A 228 -3.77 -2.70 13.37
C ASP A 228 -4.56 -3.78 12.68
N LYS A 229 -5.86 -3.89 12.93
CA LYS A 229 -6.74 -4.82 12.21
C LYS A 229 -6.89 -4.39 10.76
N VAL A 230 -7.07 -3.09 10.52
CA VAL A 230 -7.28 -2.56 9.17
C VAL A 230 -6.05 -2.81 8.30
N ILE A 231 -4.87 -2.53 8.83
CA ILE A 231 -3.57 -2.75 8.18
C ILE A 231 -3.17 -4.24 8.19
N GLY A 232 -3.48 -4.98 9.25
CA GLY A 232 -3.14 -6.40 9.41
C GLY A 232 -3.81 -7.31 8.39
N ARG A 233 -4.93 -6.90 7.78
CA ARG A 233 -5.55 -7.58 6.64
C ARG A 233 -4.66 -7.68 5.39
N PHE A 234 -3.52 -6.99 5.38
CA PHE A 234 -2.46 -7.13 4.36
C PHE A 234 -1.49 -8.29 4.65
N ARG A 235 -1.36 -8.75 5.91
CA ARG A 235 -0.40 -9.81 6.30
C ARG A 235 -0.94 -11.23 6.11
N GLU A 236 -2.26 -11.42 6.08
CA GLU A 236 -2.86 -12.77 6.03
C GLU A 236 -2.71 -13.49 4.67
N GLU A 237 -2.29 -12.80 3.59
CA GLU A 237 -2.09 -13.42 2.26
C GLU A 237 -0.61 -13.74 1.95
N SER A 238 0.37 -13.18 2.67
CA SER A 238 1.79 -13.46 2.43
C SER A 238 2.30 -14.77 3.03
N ASP A 239 1.55 -15.34 3.97
CA ASP A 239 1.95 -16.51 4.77
C ASP A 239 1.27 -17.82 4.31
N GLU A 240 0.41 -17.78 3.29
CA GLU A 240 -0.31 -18.96 2.74
C GLU A 240 0.19 -19.47 1.36
N GLU A 241 1.25 -18.89 0.77
CA GLU A 241 1.96 -19.44 -0.41
C GLU A 241 3.35 -20.00 -0.07
#